data_AF-A0A920RAW8-F1
#
_entry.id   AF-A0A920RAW8-F1
#
_cell.length_a   1.000
_cell.length_b   1.000
_cell.length_c   1.000
_cell.angle_alpha   90.00
_cell.angle_beta   90.00
_cell.angle_gamma   90.00
#
_symmetry.space_group_name_H-M   'P 1'
#
loop_
_entity.id
_entity.type
_entity.pdbx_description
1 polymer ?
#
loop_
_entity_poly.entity_id
_entity_poly.type
_entity_poly.pdbx_seq_one_letter_code
_entity_poly.pdbx_strand_id
1 'polypeptide(L)'
;MRLAEDDAIKKTIGCPPGSIGPQQLSIRVIADHSVVNLKNFTCGANKEGKHIVNLNWSDSCKFTEAADLRKIQEGDLSPDGKGTLFIKRGIEVGHIFQLGKKYSESLNARY
;
A
#
# COMPACT_ATOMS: atom_id res chain seq x y z
N MET A 1 8.49 -8.92 -1.28
CA MET A 1 8.59 -7.44 -1.23
C MET A 1 9.42 -7.09 -0.01
N ARG A 2 10.38 -6.18 -0.13
CA ARG A 2 11.22 -5.71 0.99
C ARG A 2 11.14 -4.19 1.07
N LEU A 3 11.31 -3.63 2.26
CA LEU A 3 11.47 -2.18 2.39
C LEU A 3 12.72 -1.75 1.63
N ALA A 4 12.66 -0.55 1.04
CA ALA A 4 13.81 0.04 0.36
C ALA A 4 14.84 0.50 1.40
N GLU A 5 16.12 0.34 1.08
CA GLU A 5 17.22 0.89 1.87
C GLU A 5 17.35 2.41 1.64
N ASP A 6 17.83 3.14 2.65
CA ASP A 6 17.93 4.60 2.62
C ASP A 6 18.71 5.14 1.41
N ASP A 7 19.78 4.45 0.98
CA ASP A 7 20.57 4.84 -0.20
C ASP A 7 19.74 4.74 -1.49
N ALA A 8 18.95 3.68 -1.64
CA ALA A 8 18.07 3.51 -2.80
C ALA A 8 16.97 4.58 -2.83
N ILE A 9 16.41 4.93 -1.66
CA ILE A 9 15.41 6.00 -1.52
C ILE A 9 16.02 7.34 -1.92
N LYS A 10 17.19 7.70 -1.39
CA LYS A 10 17.89 8.95 -1.73
C LYS A 10 18.24 9.03 -3.20
N LYS A 11 18.72 7.95 -3.82
CA LYS A 11 19.01 7.90 -5.27
C LYS A 11 17.78 8.10 -6.13
N THR A 12 16.62 7.61 -5.70
CA THR A 12 15.38 7.62 -6.49
C THR A 12 14.57 8.90 -6.30
N ILE A 13 14.44 9.37 -5.06
CA ILE A 13 13.54 10.46 -4.66
C ILE A 13 14.31 11.75 -4.33
N GLY A 14 15.59 11.64 -3.96
CA GLY A 14 16.43 12.79 -3.62
C GLY A 14 16.28 13.30 -2.18
N CYS A 15 15.52 12.59 -1.33
CA CYS A 15 15.38 12.95 0.08
C CYS A 15 15.39 11.71 0.99
N PRO A 16 15.76 11.86 2.28
CA PRO A 16 15.66 10.76 3.24
C PRO A 16 14.19 10.40 3.56
N PRO A 17 13.95 9.21 4.16
CA PRO A 17 12.67 8.88 4.78
C PRO A 17 12.19 9.97 5.75
N GLY A 18 10.87 10.15 5.85
CA GLY A 18 10.25 11.16 6.71
C GLY A 18 9.92 12.50 6.03
N SER A 19 10.34 12.71 4.78
CA SER A 19 9.90 13.86 3.96
C SER A 19 9.46 13.47 2.54
N ILE A 20 9.15 12.19 2.34
CA ILE A 20 8.68 11.62 1.08
C ILE A 20 7.18 11.85 0.92
N GLY A 21 6.74 12.20 -0.30
CA GLY A 21 5.33 12.33 -0.64
C GLY A 21 5.04 12.05 -2.12
N PRO A 22 3.75 11.94 -2.49
CA PRO A 22 3.32 11.48 -3.82
C PRO A 22 3.48 12.51 -4.95
N GLN A 23 3.90 13.74 -4.65
CA GLN A 23 4.01 14.79 -5.66
C GLN A 23 5.23 14.56 -6.57
N GLN A 24 5.02 14.58 -7.89
CA GLN A 24 6.06 14.53 -8.93
C GLN A 24 7.01 13.31 -8.83
N LEU A 25 6.52 12.17 -8.34
CA LEU A 25 7.29 10.93 -8.35
C LEU A 25 7.34 10.30 -9.76
N SER A 26 8.52 9.83 -10.17
CA SER A 26 8.74 9.09 -11.43
C SER A 26 8.49 7.58 -11.32
N ILE A 27 8.14 7.11 -10.13
CA ILE A 27 7.90 5.69 -9.81
C ILE A 27 6.40 5.39 -9.72
N ARG A 28 6.05 4.10 -9.81
CA ARG A 28 4.66 3.64 -9.61
C ARG A 28 4.21 3.98 -8.18
N VAL A 29 3.04 4.62 -8.07
CA VAL A 29 2.43 4.97 -6.79
C VAL A 29 1.11 4.22 -6.67
N ILE A 30 0.97 3.39 -5.64
CA ILE A 30 -0.27 2.63 -5.36
C ILE A 30 -0.90 3.27 -4.13
N ALA A 31 -2.15 3.71 -4.25
CA ALA A 31 -2.89 4.33 -3.16
C ALA A 31 -3.81 3.30 -2.49
N ASP A 32 -3.90 3.34 -1.16
CA ASP A 32 -4.92 2.60 -0.44
C ASP A 32 -6.31 3.20 -0.73
N HIS A 33 -7.36 2.39 -0.78
CA HIS A 33 -8.73 2.90 -0.98
C HIS A 33 -9.14 4.00 0.02
N SER A 34 -8.60 3.98 1.25
CA SER A 34 -8.86 5.01 2.26
C SER A 34 -8.32 6.40 1.91
N VAL A 35 -7.27 6.49 1.06
CA VAL A 35 -6.61 7.76 0.73
C VAL A 35 -7.02 8.35 -0.61
N VAL A 36 -7.67 7.56 -1.48
CA VAL A 36 -8.11 7.97 -2.82
C VAL A 36 -9.02 9.20 -2.78
N ASN A 37 -9.91 9.27 -1.79
CA ASN A 37 -10.90 10.35 -1.67
C ASN A 37 -10.43 11.48 -0.73
N LEU A 38 -9.19 11.46 -0.25
CA LEU A 38 -8.67 12.53 0.58
C LEU A 38 -8.56 13.84 -0.21
N LYS A 39 -8.85 14.93 0.49
CA LYS A 39 -8.69 16.30 0.02
C LYS A 39 -7.88 17.09 1.03
N ASN A 40 -7.12 18.06 0.55
CA ASN A 40 -6.30 18.97 1.36
C ASN A 40 -5.40 18.24 2.37
N PHE A 41 -4.81 17.10 1.98
CA PHE A 41 -3.99 16.30 2.87
C PHE A 41 -2.56 16.87 3.00
N THR A 42 -1.87 16.41 4.05
CA THR A 42 -0.46 16.76 4.30
C THR A 42 0.43 15.59 3.93
N CYS A 43 1.55 15.84 3.25
CA CYS A 43 2.53 14.82 2.90
C CYS A 43 3.94 15.42 2.81
N GLY A 44 4.96 14.57 2.66
CA GLY A 44 6.33 15.03 2.45
C GLY A 44 6.50 15.79 1.13
N ALA A 45 7.40 16.78 1.12
CA ALA A 45 7.65 17.62 -0.05
C ALA A 45 8.71 17.05 -1.02
N ASN A 46 9.16 15.81 -0.83
CA ASN A 46 10.35 15.22 -1.47
C ASN A 46 11.60 16.09 -1.30
N LYS A 47 11.66 16.82 -0.17
CA LYS A 47 12.76 17.71 0.24
C LYS A 47 12.96 17.53 1.73
N GLU A 48 14.20 17.35 2.16
CA GLU A 48 14.55 17.08 3.55
C GLU A 48 13.94 18.12 4.51
N GLY A 49 13.23 17.64 5.53
CA GLY A 49 12.61 18.45 6.57
C GLY A 49 11.38 19.25 6.14
N LYS A 50 10.85 19.03 4.92
CA LYS A 50 9.73 19.81 4.38
C LYS A 50 8.51 18.95 4.09
N HIS A 51 7.35 19.55 4.35
CA HIS A 51 6.03 18.98 4.08
C HIS A 51 5.19 19.95 3.26
N ILE A 52 4.25 19.42 2.51
CA ILE A 52 3.24 20.15 1.76
C ILE A 52 1.92 19.95 2.48
N VAL A 53 1.21 21.05 2.73
CA VAL A 53 -0.13 21.08 3.30
C VAL A 53 -1.14 21.44 2.22
N ASN A 54 -2.40 21.07 2.42
CA ASN A 54 -3.50 21.32 1.48
C ASN A 54 -3.27 20.73 0.08
N LEU A 55 -2.57 19.59 -0.01
CA LEU A 55 -2.36 18.91 -1.29
C LEU A 55 -3.63 18.16 -1.70
N ASN A 56 -3.91 18.16 -3.01
CA ASN A 56 -5.00 17.40 -3.61
C ASN A 56 -4.46 16.55 -4.76
N TRP A 57 -5.12 15.42 -5.00
CA TRP A 57 -4.85 14.58 -6.17
C TRP A 57 -5.06 15.41 -7.46
N SER A 58 -4.04 15.44 -8.31
CA SER A 58 -3.97 16.26 -9.53
C SER A 58 -2.88 15.73 -10.48
N ASP A 59 -2.69 16.33 -11.65
CA ASP A 59 -1.66 15.90 -12.60
C ASP A 59 -0.24 15.86 -12.02
N SER A 60 0.05 16.77 -11.07
CA SER A 60 1.34 16.83 -10.37
C SER A 60 1.45 15.89 -9.18
N CYS A 61 0.34 15.32 -8.70
CA CYS A 61 0.25 14.44 -7.55
C CYS A 61 -0.83 13.40 -7.82
N LYS A 62 -0.45 12.28 -8.45
CA LYS A 62 -1.37 11.22 -8.86
C LYS A 62 -0.85 9.85 -8.41
N PHE A 63 -1.78 8.93 -8.20
CA PHE A 63 -1.49 7.51 -8.03
C PHE A 63 -1.77 6.75 -9.33
N THR A 64 -1.06 5.66 -9.55
CA THR A 64 -1.19 4.78 -10.71
C THR A 64 -2.42 3.88 -10.59
N GLU A 65 -2.69 3.36 -9.39
CA GLU A 65 -3.87 2.55 -9.11
C GLU A 65 -4.26 2.65 -7.63
N ALA A 66 -5.49 2.24 -7.34
CA ALA A 66 -5.97 2.06 -5.98
C ALA A 66 -6.04 0.56 -5.65
N ALA A 67 -5.64 0.18 -4.45
CA ALA A 67 -5.68 -1.20 -3.95
C ALA A 67 -5.98 -1.25 -2.45
N ASP A 68 -6.30 -2.44 -1.93
CA ASP A 68 -6.40 -2.70 -0.50
C ASP A 68 -4.99 -2.97 0.06
N LEU A 69 -4.42 -2.01 0.79
CA LEU A 69 -3.02 -2.03 1.24
C LEU A 69 -2.88 -1.97 2.76
N ARG A 70 -3.80 -1.29 3.45
CA ARG A 70 -3.73 -1.12 4.90
C ARG A 70 -4.18 -2.39 5.62
N LYS A 71 -3.69 -2.56 6.85
CA LYS A 71 -4.33 -3.51 7.76
C LYS A 71 -5.64 -2.92 8.27
N ILE A 72 -6.63 -3.79 8.45
CA ILE A 72 -7.84 -3.44 9.18
C ILE A 72 -7.52 -3.05 10.62
N GLN A 73 -8.37 -2.22 11.19
CA GLN A 73 -8.38 -1.85 12.61
C GLN A 73 -9.69 -2.37 13.24
N GLU A 74 -9.67 -2.58 14.55
CA GLU A 74 -10.89 -2.97 15.26
C GLU A 74 -11.94 -1.87 15.12
N GLY A 75 -13.19 -2.26 14.82
CA GLY A 75 -14.28 -1.33 14.53
C GLY A 75 -14.43 -0.92 13.06
N ASP A 76 -13.50 -1.29 12.17
CA ASP A 76 -13.69 -1.11 10.72
C ASP A 76 -14.96 -1.82 10.25
N LEU A 77 -15.64 -1.25 9.24
CA LEU A 77 -16.82 -1.87 8.65
C LEU A 77 -16.47 -3.22 8.03
N SER A 78 -17.32 -4.22 8.26
CA SER A 78 -17.16 -5.53 7.65
C SER A 78 -17.27 -5.44 6.12
N PRO A 79 -16.42 -6.14 5.35
CA PRO A 79 -16.44 -6.11 3.89
C PRO A 79 -17.73 -6.69 3.28
N ASP A 80 -18.53 -7.45 4.05
CA ASP A 80 -19.86 -7.92 3.63
C ASP A 80 -20.98 -6.89 3.86
N GLY A 81 -20.64 -5.69 4.33
CA GLY A 81 -21.56 -4.59 4.60
C GLY A 81 -22.35 -4.73 5.90
N LYS A 82 -22.05 -5.72 6.75
CA LYS A 82 -22.84 -6.02 7.96
C LYS A 82 -21.98 -5.91 9.22
N GLY A 83 -22.20 -4.83 9.97
CA GLY A 83 -21.55 -4.61 11.26
C GLY A 83 -20.07 -4.23 11.16
N THR A 84 -19.33 -4.47 12.22
CA THR A 84 -17.92 -4.07 12.38
C THR A 84 -17.02 -5.25 12.75
N LEU A 85 -15.74 -5.12 12.42
CA LEU A 85 -14.73 -6.16 12.64
C LEU A 85 -14.19 -6.14 14.08
N PHE A 86 -14.04 -7.34 14.66
CA PHE A 86 -13.37 -7.56 15.95
C PHE A 86 -12.09 -8.35 15.72
N ILE A 87 -10.98 -7.94 16.36
CA ILE A 87 -9.69 -8.60 16.16
C ILE A 87 -9.38 -9.47 17.38
N LYS A 88 -9.25 -10.78 17.17
CA LYS A 88 -8.90 -11.76 18.20
C LYS A 88 -7.58 -12.47 17.86
N ARG A 89 -6.86 -12.92 18.88
CA ARG A 89 -5.66 -13.74 18.72
C ARG A 89 -6.08 -15.21 18.61
N GLY A 90 -5.49 -15.92 17.65
CA GLY A 90 -5.64 -17.36 17.47
C GLY A 90 -4.31 -17.98 17.08
N ILE A 91 -4.19 -19.28 17.28
CA ILE A 91 -3.05 -20.08 16.82
C ILE A 91 -3.53 -20.87 15.61
N GLU A 92 -2.85 -20.72 14.48
CA GLU A 92 -3.11 -21.51 13.28
C GLU A 92 -2.59 -22.94 13.50
N VAL A 93 -3.51 -23.91 13.58
CA VAL A 93 -3.18 -25.34 13.80
C VAL A 93 -3.17 -26.17 12.51
N GLY A 94 -3.64 -25.60 11.41
CA GLY A 94 -3.68 -26.24 10.10
C GLY A 94 -4.27 -25.31 9.04
N HIS A 95 -3.92 -25.54 7.78
CA HIS A 95 -4.31 -24.68 6.65
C HIS A 95 -4.66 -25.52 5.43
N ILE A 96 -5.85 -25.32 4.87
CA ILE A 96 -6.28 -25.93 3.61
C ILE A 96 -6.11 -24.91 2.49
N PHE A 97 -5.37 -25.25 1.44
CA PHE A 97 -5.18 -24.41 0.27
C PHE A 97 -5.70 -25.09 -1.00
N GLN A 98 -6.34 -24.31 -1.86
CA GLN A 98 -6.56 -24.68 -3.25
C GLN A 98 -5.36 -24.20 -4.08
N LEU A 99 -4.43 -25.11 -4.39
CA LEU A 99 -3.16 -24.78 -5.05
C LEU A 99 -3.29 -24.54 -6.56
N GLY A 100 -4.44 -24.88 -7.13
CA GLY A 100 -4.66 -24.82 -8.57
C GLY A 100 -3.57 -25.59 -9.33
N LYS A 101 -3.06 -24.98 -10.40
CA LYS A 101 -2.07 -25.60 -11.30
C LYS A 101 -0.61 -25.21 -11.01
N LYS A 102 -0.36 -24.41 -9.97
CA LYS A 102 0.96 -23.82 -9.69
C LYS A 102 2.09 -24.86 -9.70
N TYR A 103 1.85 -26.04 -9.15
CA TYR A 103 2.83 -27.12 -9.10
C TYR A 103 2.73 -28.10 -10.27
N SER A 104 1.52 -28.40 -10.75
CA SER A 104 1.36 -29.32 -11.89
C SER A 104 1.98 -28.75 -13.16
N GLU A 105 1.89 -27.44 -13.38
CA GLU A 105 2.51 -26.76 -14.52
C GLU A 105 4.04 -26.76 -14.42
N SER A 106 4.60 -26.46 -13.25
CA SER A 106 6.06 -26.41 -13.07
C SER A 106 6.71 -27.80 -13.09
N LEU A 107 5.99 -28.83 -12.64
CA LEU A 107 6.46 -30.23 -12.63
C LEU A 107 6.06 -31.02 -13.87
N ASN A 108 5.40 -30.38 -14.84
CA ASN A 108 4.91 -31.01 -16.07
C ASN A 108 4.03 -32.26 -15.81
N ALA A 109 3.34 -32.29 -14.67
CA ALA A 109 2.41 -33.36 -14.30
C ALA A 109 1.07 -33.13 -15.03
N ARG A 110 0.94 -33.76 -16.19
CA ARG A 110 -0.23 -33.66 -17.08
C ARG A 110 -0.95 -35.02 -17.13
N TYR A 111 -2.27 -34.99 -17.23
CA TYR A 111 -3.09 -36.16 -17.53
C TYR A 111 -3.38 -36.25 -19.03
#